data_AF-A0A6L3SU96-F1
#
_entry.id   AF-A0A6L3SU96-F1
#
_cell.length_a   1.000
_cell.length_b   1.000
_cell.length_c   1.000
_cell.angle_alpha   90.00
_cell.angle_beta   90.00
_cell.angle_gamma   90.00
#
_symmetry.space_group_name_H-M   'P 1'
#
loop_
_entity.id
_entity.type
_entity.pdbx_description
1 polymer ?
#
loop_
_entity_poly.entity_id
_entity_poly.type
_entity_poly.pdbx_seq_one_letter_code
_entity_poly.pdbx_strand_id
1 'polypeptide(L)' 'MVGGVYRPRGAWWPAGGALAAGAAIGFVGAATAAAWAGAPPAPGYCWFYTDSSRTQGFWDRCPA' A
#
# COMPACT_ATOMS: atom_id res chain seq x y z
N MET A 1 -0.12 -21.63 -8.13
CA MET A 1 0.58 -20.79 -9.13
C MET A 1 1.79 -20.17 -8.43
N VAL A 2 2.99 -20.66 -8.70
CA VAL A 2 4.22 -19.98 -8.26
C VAL A 2 4.41 -18.77 -9.18
N GLY A 3 4.33 -17.57 -8.62
CA GLY A 3 4.54 -16.33 -9.37
C GLY A 3 5.99 -16.24 -9.83
N GLY A 4 6.22 -16.40 -11.14
CA GLY A 4 7.50 -16.13 -11.76
C GLY A 4 7.55 -14.69 -12.27
N VAL A 5 8.63 -13.96 -11.98
CA VAL A 5 8.87 -12.65 -12.59
C VAL A 5 9.18 -12.86 -14.07
N TYR A 6 8.19 -12.60 -14.94
CA TYR A 6 8.40 -12.58 -16.39
C TYR A 6 9.22 -11.34 -16.77
N ARG A 7 10.51 -11.53 -17.07
CA ARG A 7 11.35 -10.49 -17.68
C ARG A 7 11.29 -10.64 -19.20
N PRO A 8 10.90 -9.61 -19.95
CA PRO A 8 11.01 -9.65 -21.41
C PRO A 8 12.48 -9.84 -21.82
N ARG A 9 12.71 -10.58 -22.91
CA ARG A 9 14.07 -10.88 -23.39
C ARG A 9 14.80 -9.58 -23.71
N GLY A 10 15.89 -9.28 -23.00
CA GLY A 10 16.65 -8.04 -23.13
C GLY A 10 16.36 -6.96 -22.07
N ALA A 11 15.46 -7.21 -21.13
CA ALA A 11 15.17 -6.28 -20.04
C ALA A 11 16.27 -6.33 -18.96
N TRP A 12 17.27 -5.46 -19.08
CA TRP A 12 18.32 -5.26 -18.08
C TRP A 12 18.08 -3.94 -17.35
N TRP A 13 17.88 -4.02 -16.04
CA TRP A 13 17.77 -2.85 -15.17
C TRP A 13 18.83 -3.02 -14.09
N PRO A 14 19.63 -1.99 -13.78
CA PRO A 14 20.54 -2.07 -12.64
C PRO A 14 19.72 -2.33 -11.38
N ALA A 15 20.25 -3.11 -10.44
CA ALA A 15 19.54 -3.49 -9.22
C ALA A 15 18.88 -2.28 -8.54
N GLY A 16 19.60 -1.14 -8.44
CA GLY A 16 19.06 0.10 -7.89
C GLY A 16 17.76 0.60 -8.52
N GLY A 17 17.55 0.42 -9.83
CA GLY A 17 16.32 0.81 -10.51
C GLY A 17 15.11 -0.03 -10.08
N ALA A 18 15.30 -1.33 -9.83
CA ALA A 18 14.24 -2.19 -9.32
C ALA A 18 13.86 -1.84 -7.87
N LEU A 19 14.86 -1.49 -7.04
CA LEU A 19 14.64 -1.05 -5.66
C LEU A 19 13.92 0.30 -5.61
N ALA A 20 14.35 1.27 -6.42
CA ALA A 20 13.71 2.58 -6.51
C ALA A 20 12.25 2.47 -6.99
N ALA A 21 11.98 1.63 -7.99
CA ALA A 21 10.62 1.38 -8.47
C ALA A 21 9.75 0.73 -7.38
N GLY A 22 10.27 -0.27 -6.67
CA GLY A 22 9.57 -0.89 -5.55
C GLY A 22 9.24 0.09 -4.43
N ALA A 23 10.20 0.94 -4.06
CA ALA A 23 10.01 2.00 -3.07
C ALA A 23 8.94 2.99 -3.54
N ALA A 24 9.03 3.49 -4.78
CA ALA A 24 8.06 4.45 -5.33
C ALA A 24 6.63 3.88 -5.32
N ILE A 25 6.44 2.62 -5.72
CA ILE A 25 5.12 1.95 -5.67
C ILE A 25 4.64 1.85 -4.22
N GLY A 26 5.52 1.49 -3.28
CA GLY A 26 5.21 1.45 -1.85
C GLY A 26 4.76 2.81 -1.31
N PHE A 27 5.48 3.89 -1.66
CA PHE A 27 5.14 5.26 -1.26
C PHE A 27 3.79 5.70 -1.83
N VAL A 28 3.52 5.47 -3.12
CA VAL A 28 2.23 5.82 -3.74
C VAL A 28 1.10 5.02 -3.11
N GLY A 29 1.30 3.73 -2.85
CA GLY A 29 0.31 2.90 -2.16
C GLY A 29 -0.02 3.41 -0.76
N ALA A 30 1.01 3.73 0.04
CA ALA A 30 0.84 4.29 1.38
C ALA A 30 0.16 5.67 1.37
N ALA A 31 0.57 6.56 0.44
CA ALA A 31 -0.04 7.87 0.28
C ALA A 31 -1.51 7.78 -0.13
N THR A 32 -1.84 6.82 -1.00
CA THR A 32 -3.22 6.57 -1.43
C THR A 32 -4.06 6.07 -0.25
N ALA A 33 -3.54 5.11 0.53
CA ALA A 33 -4.21 4.65 1.75
C ALA A 33 -4.43 5.79 2.76
N ALA A 34 -3.43 6.67 2.92
CA ALA A 34 -3.55 7.85 3.77
C ALA A 34 -4.53 8.89 3.22
N ALA A 35 -4.67 9.01 1.89
CA ALA A 35 -5.65 9.93 1.28
C ALA A 35 -7.10 9.48 1.54
N TRP A 36 -7.35 8.17 1.55
CA TRP A 36 -8.67 7.61 1.88
C TRP A 36 -8.94 7.55 3.39
N ALA A 37 -7.94 7.13 4.18
CA ALA A 37 -8.08 6.97 5.62
C ALA A 37 -7.94 8.27 6.41
N GLY A 38 -7.17 9.23 5.91
CA GLY A 38 -6.77 10.42 6.67
C GLY A 38 -5.85 10.07 7.85
N ALA A 39 -5.54 11.07 8.67
CA ALA A 39 -4.82 10.86 9.93
C ALA A 39 -5.78 10.37 11.03
N PRO A 40 -5.35 9.46 11.93
CA PRO A 40 -6.18 9.03 13.04
C PRO A 40 -6.50 10.21 13.98
N PRO A 41 -7.74 10.32 14.48
CA PRO A 41 -8.14 11.43 15.33
C PRO A 41 -7.46 11.40 16.72
N ALA A 42 -7.10 10.22 17.22
CA ALA A 42 -6.38 10.06 18.48
C ALA A 42 -5.58 8.74 18.52
N PRO A 43 -4.55 8.64 19.38
CA PRO A 43 -3.88 7.37 19.66
C PRO A 43 -4.87 6.31 20.16
N GLY A 44 -4.77 5.07 19.67
CA GLY A 44 -5.67 3.97 20.02
C GLY A 44 -6.91 3.82 19.11
N TYR A 45 -6.97 4.59 18.02
CA TYR A 45 -7.94 4.38 16.94
C TYR A 45 -7.34 3.54 15.81
N CYS A 46 -8.09 2.56 15.35
CA CYS A 46 -7.80 1.67 14.23
C CYS A 46 -8.70 2.02 13.05
N TRP A 47 -8.17 1.91 11.82
CA TRP A 47 -8.94 2.13 10.60
C TRP A 47 -9.73 0.88 10.22
N PHE A 48 -11.02 1.02 9.97
CA PHE A 48 -11.91 -0.05 9.54
C PHE A 48 -12.48 0.23 8.15
N TYR A 49 -12.44 -0.76 7.27
CA TYR A 49 -13.00 -0.64 5.92
C TYR A 49 -14.50 -0.97 5.92
N THR A 50 -15.30 -0.13 5.27
CA THR A 50 -16.75 -0.34 5.13
C THR A 50 -17.12 -1.17 3.92
N ASP A 51 -16.23 -1.24 2.94
CA ASP A 51 -16.49 -1.85 1.65
C ASP A 51 -15.32 -2.74 1.19
N SER A 52 -15.59 -3.68 0.29
CA SER A 52 -14.60 -4.64 -0.21
C SER A 52 -13.54 -4.00 -1.13
N SER A 53 -13.79 -2.81 -1.68
CA SER A 53 -12.81 -2.06 -2.46
C SER A 53 -11.75 -1.39 -1.57
N ARG A 54 -11.94 -1.35 -0.24
CA ARG A 54 -10.98 -0.80 0.74
C ARG A 54 -10.62 0.66 0.47
N THR A 55 -11.54 1.41 -0.13
CA THR A 55 -11.37 2.84 -0.42
C THR A 55 -12.16 3.71 0.55
N GLN A 56 -13.13 3.14 1.26
CA GLN A 56 -13.91 3.84 2.27
C GLN A 56 -13.82 3.13 3.62
N GLY A 57 -13.94 3.91 4.69
CA GLY A 57 -13.81 3.42 6.04
C GLY A 57 -14.00 4.50 7.09
N PHE A 58 -13.81 4.11 8.34
CA PHE A 58 -13.91 4.99 9.50
C PHE A 58 -12.83 4.63 10.53
N TRP A 59 -12.45 5.60 11.35
CA TRP A 59 -11.62 5.37 12.52
C TRP A 59 -12.50 4.98 13.69
N ASP A 60 -12.20 3.86 14.33
CA ASP A 60 -12.86 3.43 15.55
C ASP A 60 -11.87 2.92 16.58
N ARG A 61 -12.28 2.77 17.85
CA ARG A 61 -11.38 2.25 18.88
C ARG A 61 -10.91 0.84 18.52
N CYS A 62 -9.60 0.61 18.63
CA CYS A 62 -9.05 -0.71 18.40
C CYS A 62 -9.68 -1.73 19.36
N PRO A 63 -10.03 -2.94 18.89
CA PRO A 63 -10.48 -4.01 19.76
C PRO A 63 -9.33 -4.41 20.69
N ALA A 64 -9.68 -4.75 21.94
CA ALA A 64 -8.74 -5.17 22.98
C ALA A 64 -8.18 -6.57 22.69
#